data_AF-A0A1J6XY13-F1
#
_entry.id   AF-A0A1J6XY13-F1
#
_cell.length_a   1.000
_cell.length_b   1.000
_cell.length_c   1.000
_cell.angle_alpha   90.00
_cell.angle_beta   90.00
_cell.angle_gamma   90.00
#
_symmetry.space_group_name_H-M   'P 1'
#
loop_
_entity.id
_entity.type
_entity.pdbx_description
1 polymer ?
#
loop_
_entity_poly.entity_id
_entity_poly.type
_entity_poly.pdbx_seq_one_letter_code
_entity_poly.pdbx_strand_id
1 'polypeptide(L)'
;MTQISIVQLYPAELGITGDRGNVRTLEERLRARGVASTTAHVGVGEPLPEDVDIVVIGNGPLSALRGVHADFVARAQQLRSFIADERTLFAIGGSAELLGERIDLTDGDSVDGVGVMPYRVSRTRDRRVGYITVRTPDAAVVGFEDHASEWTLTDESAAYGTVVAGRGSYSRGDARGEFVRHRNAVVGNVQGPVLPLNPALADVLVSAAAARRGLDLPDATPSPFDEYAKGARDAIERFVHDKGFKTIQL
;
A
#
# COMPACT_ATOMS: atom_id res chain seq x y z
N MET A 1 -12.52 3.96 -26.50
CA MET A 1 -12.21 2.85 -25.58
C MET A 1 -12.00 3.47 -24.22
N THR A 2 -12.72 3.01 -23.20
CA THR A 2 -12.54 3.50 -21.82
C THR A 2 -11.19 2.99 -21.30
N GLN A 3 -10.34 3.90 -20.83
CA GLN A 3 -9.00 3.60 -20.31
C GLN A 3 -8.98 3.86 -18.80
N ILE A 4 -8.06 3.19 -18.09
CA ILE A 4 -7.83 3.41 -16.65
C ILE A 4 -6.67 4.37 -16.44
N SER A 5 -6.90 5.43 -15.70
CA SER A 5 -5.90 6.45 -15.39
C SER A 5 -5.25 6.19 -14.03
N ILE A 6 -3.93 6.02 -14.03
CA ILE A 6 -3.11 5.77 -12.85
C ILE A 6 -2.26 7.01 -12.56
N VAL A 7 -2.19 7.40 -11.29
CA VAL A 7 -1.23 8.41 -10.81
C VAL A 7 -0.27 7.75 -9.86
N GLN A 8 1.03 7.95 -10.08
CA GLN A 8 2.03 7.81 -9.04
C GLN A 8 2.28 9.18 -8.41
N LEU A 9 1.94 9.31 -7.13
CA LEU A 9 2.09 10.56 -6.39
C LEU A 9 3.44 10.59 -5.66
N TYR A 10 4.17 11.69 -5.78
CA TYR A 10 5.51 11.94 -5.24
C TYR A 10 6.55 10.86 -5.60
N PRO A 11 6.69 10.44 -6.86
CA PRO A 11 7.60 9.34 -7.21
C PRO A 11 9.08 9.65 -6.97
N ALA A 12 9.47 10.93 -6.91
CA ALA A 12 10.85 11.33 -6.64
C ALA A 12 11.19 11.21 -5.14
N GLU A 13 10.25 11.56 -4.27
CA GLU A 13 10.41 11.57 -2.82
C GLU A 13 10.03 10.22 -2.19
N LEU A 14 8.94 9.63 -2.67
CA LEU A 14 8.28 8.43 -2.12
C LEU A 14 8.27 7.27 -3.12
N GLY A 15 9.37 7.08 -3.84
CA GLY A 15 9.56 5.97 -4.79
C GLY A 15 10.83 5.14 -4.53
N ILE A 16 11.50 5.37 -3.40
CA ILE A 16 12.88 4.92 -3.19
C ILE A 16 13.02 3.41 -2.94
N THR A 17 11.93 2.72 -2.59
CA THR A 17 11.89 1.26 -2.40
C THR A 17 11.37 0.51 -3.63
N GLY A 18 11.55 1.09 -4.82
CA GLY A 18 11.16 0.43 -6.07
C GLY A 18 9.65 0.47 -6.37
N ASP A 19 8.91 1.42 -5.77
CA ASP A 19 7.44 1.48 -5.85
C ASP A 19 6.87 1.75 -7.24
N ARG A 20 7.72 2.18 -8.18
CA ARG A 20 7.39 2.15 -9.62
C ARG A 20 7.01 0.76 -10.10
N GLY A 21 7.50 -0.29 -9.44
CA GLY A 21 7.10 -1.68 -9.67
C GLY A 21 5.62 -1.94 -9.37
N ASN A 22 5.06 -1.30 -8.33
CA ASN A 22 3.62 -1.42 -8.03
C ASN A 22 2.77 -0.87 -9.19
N VAL A 23 3.14 0.32 -9.67
CA VAL A 23 2.47 0.96 -10.81
C VAL A 23 2.55 0.09 -12.06
N ARG A 24 3.75 -0.41 -12.39
CA ARG A 24 3.93 -1.31 -13.54
C ARG A 24 3.14 -2.59 -13.45
N THR A 25 2.99 -3.17 -12.26
CA THR A 25 2.15 -4.35 -12.09
C THR A 25 0.69 -4.03 -12.43
N LEU A 26 0.16 -2.90 -11.97
CA LEU A 26 -1.23 -2.50 -12.30
C LEU A 26 -1.43 -2.30 -13.81
N GLU A 27 -0.50 -1.60 -14.47
CA GLU A 27 -0.49 -1.43 -15.93
C GLU A 27 -0.51 -2.78 -16.65
N GLU A 28 0.36 -3.70 -16.24
CA GLU A 28 0.48 -5.02 -16.84
C GLU A 28 -0.78 -5.87 -16.60
N ARG A 29 -1.38 -5.79 -15.41
CA ARG A 29 -2.63 -6.49 -15.10
C ARG A 29 -3.79 -6.01 -15.97
N LEU A 30 -3.91 -4.70 -16.16
CA LEU A 30 -4.92 -4.10 -17.03
C LEU A 30 -4.69 -4.50 -18.49
N ARG A 31 -3.46 -4.36 -18.97
CA ARG A 31 -3.05 -4.68 -20.34
C ARG A 31 -3.31 -6.15 -20.67
N ALA A 32 -2.97 -7.07 -19.77
CA ALA A 32 -3.20 -8.51 -19.94
C ALA A 32 -4.70 -8.86 -20.07
N ARG A 33 -5.58 -8.00 -19.57
CA ARG A 33 -7.04 -8.12 -19.65
C ARG A 33 -7.68 -7.25 -20.74
N GLY A 34 -6.86 -6.72 -21.66
CA GLY A 34 -7.33 -5.93 -22.79
C GLY A 34 -7.79 -4.51 -22.43
N VAL A 35 -7.50 -4.03 -21.21
CA VAL A 35 -7.82 -2.67 -20.77
C VAL A 35 -6.60 -1.78 -20.91
N ALA A 36 -6.73 -0.69 -21.67
CA ALA A 36 -5.67 0.30 -21.79
C ALA A 36 -5.55 1.12 -20.50
N SER A 37 -4.33 1.51 -20.15
CA SER A 37 -4.07 2.40 -19.02
C SER A 37 -3.10 3.52 -19.38
N THR A 38 -3.23 4.65 -18.71
CA THR A 38 -2.29 5.78 -18.76
C THR A 38 -1.75 6.06 -17.38
N THR A 39 -0.46 6.37 -17.29
CA THR A 39 0.19 6.71 -16.02
C THR A 39 0.73 8.13 -16.05
N ALA A 40 0.33 8.93 -15.06
CA ALA A 40 0.92 10.23 -14.78
C ALA A 40 1.76 10.17 -13.50
N HIS A 41 2.85 10.91 -13.49
CA HIS A 41 3.66 11.16 -12.30
C HIS A 41 3.35 12.57 -11.81
N VAL A 42 3.01 12.71 -10.53
CA VAL A 42 2.65 14.00 -9.94
C VAL A 42 3.58 14.29 -8.77
N GLY A 43 4.38 15.34 -8.91
CA GLY A 43 5.30 15.83 -7.89
C GLY A 43 4.66 16.80 -6.89
N VAL A 44 5.49 17.29 -5.97
CA VAL A 44 5.10 18.34 -5.01
C VAL A 44 4.68 19.60 -5.75
N GLY A 45 3.52 20.17 -5.40
CA GLY A 45 2.96 21.38 -6.01
C GLY A 45 2.27 21.17 -7.37
N GLU A 46 2.36 19.99 -7.98
CA GLU A 46 1.73 19.70 -9.27
C GLU A 46 0.25 19.27 -9.10
N PRO A 47 -0.69 19.74 -9.93
CA PRO A 47 -2.09 19.35 -9.79
C PRO A 47 -2.30 17.87 -10.12
N LEU A 48 -3.19 17.20 -9.38
CA LEU A 48 -3.70 15.89 -9.80
C LEU A 48 -4.57 16.05 -11.05
N PRO A 49 -4.45 15.17 -12.06
CA PRO A 49 -5.41 15.11 -13.16
C PRO A 49 -6.85 14.90 -12.66
N GLU A 50 -7.85 15.40 -13.40
CA GLU A 50 -9.26 15.31 -12.96
C GLU A 50 -9.81 13.87 -13.03
N ASP A 51 -9.45 13.14 -14.09
CA ASP A 51 -9.97 11.81 -14.41
C ASP A 51 -8.97 10.71 -14.02
N VAL A 52 -8.67 10.59 -12.73
CA VAL A 52 -7.79 9.57 -12.15
C VAL A 52 -8.61 8.46 -11.52
N ASP A 53 -8.27 7.20 -11.80
CA ASP A 53 -8.94 6.01 -11.26
C ASP A 53 -8.17 5.35 -10.12
N ILE A 54 -6.84 5.36 -10.23
CA ILE A 54 -5.93 4.74 -9.26
C ILE A 54 -4.87 5.76 -8.83
N VAL A 55 -4.68 5.94 -7.54
CA VAL A 55 -3.53 6.66 -6.96
C VAL A 55 -2.63 5.67 -6.24
N VAL A 56 -1.35 5.65 -6.59
CA VAL A 56 -0.30 4.89 -5.91
C VAL A 56 0.67 5.86 -5.22
N ILE A 57 0.93 5.63 -3.93
CA ILE A 57 1.88 6.42 -3.14
C ILE A 57 2.88 5.45 -2.50
N GLY A 58 4.15 5.55 -2.87
CA GLY A 58 5.17 4.62 -2.38
C GLY A 58 5.68 4.98 -0.99
N ASN A 59 6.85 4.44 -0.64
CA ASN A 59 7.48 4.65 0.66
C ASN A 59 8.67 5.62 0.55
N GLY A 60 8.98 6.28 1.68
CA GLY A 60 10.13 7.17 1.79
C GLY A 60 10.59 7.35 3.24
N PRO A 61 11.85 7.76 3.46
CA PRO A 61 12.37 8.05 4.78
C PRO A 61 11.68 9.28 5.37
N LEU A 62 11.84 9.50 6.67
CA LEU A 62 11.25 10.66 7.37
C LEU A 62 11.64 12.00 6.72
N SER A 63 12.85 12.13 6.17
CA SER A 63 13.26 13.34 5.43
C SER A 63 12.42 13.59 4.17
N ALA A 64 12.08 12.55 3.42
CA ALA A 64 11.22 12.65 2.24
C ALA A 64 9.77 12.97 2.65
N LEU A 65 9.27 12.32 3.70
CA LEU A 65 7.94 12.61 4.26
C LEU A 65 7.80 14.09 4.66
N ARG A 66 8.82 14.66 5.32
CA ARG A 66 8.86 16.09 5.65
C ARG A 66 8.84 16.98 4.40
N GLY A 67 9.51 16.56 3.32
CA GLY A 67 9.54 17.29 2.05
C GLY A 67 8.18 17.38 1.36
N VAL A 68 7.34 16.35 1.48
CA VAL A 68 6.01 16.32 0.85
C VAL A 68 4.88 16.79 1.77
N HIS A 69 5.13 16.89 3.08
CA HIS A 69 4.09 17.00 4.12
C HIS A 69 3.09 18.14 3.86
N ALA A 70 3.59 19.35 3.61
CA ALA A 70 2.73 20.53 3.40
C ALA A 70 1.80 20.37 2.19
N ASP A 71 2.31 19.82 1.08
CA ASP A 71 1.52 19.55 -0.12
C ASP A 71 0.53 18.40 0.10
N PHE A 72 0.94 17.39 0.87
CA PHE A 72 0.06 16.26 1.18
C PHE A 72 -1.13 16.68 2.06
N VAL A 73 -0.89 17.54 3.06
CA VAL A 73 -1.93 18.19 3.87
C VAL A 73 -2.87 19.03 3.00
N ALA A 74 -2.33 19.81 2.06
CA ALA A 74 -3.14 20.59 1.12
C ALA A 74 -4.07 19.71 0.25
N ARG A 75 -3.68 18.45 -0.02
CA ARG A 75 -4.48 17.48 -0.78
C ARG A 75 -5.47 16.67 0.06
N ALA A 76 -5.49 16.82 1.38
CA ALA A 76 -6.30 15.98 2.27
C ALA A 76 -7.78 15.93 1.85
N GLN A 77 -8.38 17.08 1.52
CA GLN A 77 -9.79 17.11 1.08
C GLN A 77 -9.98 16.42 -0.29
N GLN A 78 -9.06 16.62 -1.22
CA GLN A 78 -9.11 15.99 -2.55
C GLN A 78 -9.01 14.46 -2.43
N LEU A 79 -8.12 13.95 -1.56
CA LEU A 79 -7.96 12.53 -1.30
C LEU A 79 -9.18 11.92 -0.60
N ARG A 80 -9.80 12.64 0.35
CA ARG A 80 -11.07 12.21 0.96
C ARG A 80 -12.17 12.05 -0.07
N SER A 81 -12.35 13.05 -0.94
CA SER A 81 -13.34 12.98 -2.02
C SER A 81 -13.01 11.85 -3.00
N PHE A 82 -11.74 11.66 -3.34
CA PHE A 82 -11.29 10.57 -4.21
C PHE A 82 -11.68 9.19 -3.66
N ILE A 83 -11.43 8.93 -2.37
CA ILE A 83 -11.80 7.66 -1.73
C ILE A 83 -13.32 7.53 -1.58
N ALA A 84 -14.01 8.61 -1.17
CA ALA A 84 -15.47 8.64 -1.01
C ALA A 84 -16.21 8.35 -2.32
N ASP A 85 -15.63 8.75 -3.43
CA ASP A 85 -16.16 8.47 -4.76
C ASP A 85 -16.04 6.99 -5.15
N GLU A 86 -15.33 6.13 -4.41
CA GLU A 86 -14.94 4.75 -4.77
C GLU A 86 -13.76 4.65 -5.76
N ARG A 87 -12.87 5.66 -5.82
CA ARG A 87 -11.61 5.54 -6.59
C ARG A 87 -10.58 4.76 -5.78
N THR A 88 -9.64 4.11 -6.47
CA THR A 88 -8.71 3.15 -5.84
C THR A 88 -7.46 3.86 -5.36
N LEU A 89 -7.08 3.68 -4.08
CA LEU A 89 -5.84 4.21 -3.54
C LEU A 89 -4.99 3.06 -2.98
N PHE A 90 -3.70 3.05 -3.31
CA PHE A 90 -2.74 2.11 -2.75
C PHE A 90 -1.54 2.87 -2.20
N ALA A 91 -1.27 2.75 -0.90
CA ALA A 91 -0.14 3.43 -0.28
C ALA A 91 0.64 2.52 0.68
N ILE A 92 1.95 2.68 0.75
CA ILE A 92 2.79 1.85 1.61
C ILE A 92 3.80 2.63 2.47
N GLY A 93 4.15 2.06 3.62
CA GLY A 93 5.19 2.56 4.50
C GLY A 93 4.91 3.97 5.01
N GLY A 94 5.91 4.86 4.92
CA GLY A 94 5.81 6.22 5.45
C GLY A 94 4.66 7.06 4.88
N SER A 95 4.29 6.85 3.61
CA SER A 95 3.15 7.57 3.03
C SER A 95 1.82 7.06 3.59
N ALA A 96 1.71 5.75 3.82
CA ALA A 96 0.57 5.16 4.51
C ALA A 96 0.42 5.79 5.89
N GLU A 97 1.49 5.87 6.67
CA GLU A 97 1.41 6.49 8.00
C GLU A 97 0.87 7.94 7.97
N LEU A 98 1.27 8.75 6.98
CA LEU A 98 0.77 10.11 6.80
C LEU A 98 -0.71 10.18 6.42
N LEU A 99 -1.29 9.11 5.85
CA LEU A 99 -2.72 9.05 5.51
C LEU A 99 -3.62 8.93 6.76
N GLY A 100 -3.05 8.49 7.89
CA GLY A 100 -3.73 8.48 9.18
C GLY A 100 -4.00 9.88 9.74
N GLU A 101 -4.56 9.94 10.93
CA GLU A 101 -4.93 11.20 11.59
C GLU A 101 -3.71 11.96 12.14
N ARG A 102 -2.70 11.23 12.62
CA ARG A 102 -1.52 11.78 13.30
C ARG A 102 -0.43 10.72 13.43
N ILE A 103 0.83 11.18 13.47
CA ILE A 103 2.01 10.37 13.79
C ILE A 103 2.65 10.94 15.07
N ASP A 104 2.59 10.19 16.17
CA ASP A 104 3.32 10.50 17.40
C ASP A 104 4.78 10.04 17.29
N LEU A 105 5.73 10.90 17.65
CA LEU A 105 7.17 10.65 17.57
C LEU A 105 7.72 10.18 18.93
N THR A 106 8.91 9.56 18.91
CA THR A 106 9.54 8.98 20.11
C THR A 106 10.08 10.01 21.11
N ASP A 107 10.19 11.27 20.71
CA ASP A 107 10.64 12.42 21.50
C ASP A 107 9.48 13.19 22.14
N GLY A 108 8.23 12.76 21.90
CA GLY A 108 7.02 13.41 22.42
C GLY A 108 6.41 14.43 21.46
N ASP A 109 7.08 14.75 20.35
CA ASP A 109 6.53 15.58 19.29
C ASP A 109 5.53 14.78 18.43
N SER A 110 4.86 15.47 17.51
CA SER A 110 3.93 14.85 16.58
C SER A 110 3.93 15.53 15.23
N VAL A 111 3.63 14.74 14.20
CA VAL A 111 3.34 15.21 12.85
C VAL A 111 1.85 14.99 12.58
N ASP A 112 1.16 16.04 12.14
CA ASP A 112 -0.23 15.91 11.72
C ASP A 112 -0.30 15.03 10.46
N GLY A 113 -1.17 14.03 10.49
CA GLY A 113 -1.50 13.27 9.29
C GLY A 113 -2.60 13.97 8.49
N VAL A 114 -2.92 13.45 7.31
CA VAL A 114 -3.97 14.04 6.46
C VAL A 114 -5.39 13.58 6.86
N GLY A 115 -5.49 12.56 7.72
CA GLY A 115 -6.74 12.08 8.32
C GLY A 115 -7.74 11.54 7.29
N VAL A 116 -7.24 10.86 6.26
CA VAL A 116 -8.07 10.24 5.22
C VAL A 116 -8.31 8.75 5.44
N MET A 117 -7.50 8.13 6.31
CA MET A 117 -7.66 6.74 6.74
C MET A 117 -7.89 6.67 8.26
N PRO A 118 -8.68 5.70 8.76
CA PRO A 118 -9.14 5.67 10.14
C PRO A 118 -8.13 5.00 11.10
N TYR A 119 -6.98 5.65 11.29
CA TYR A 119 -6.00 5.24 12.28
C TYR A 119 -5.09 6.39 12.72
N ARG A 120 -4.43 6.17 13.85
CA ARG A 120 -3.28 6.96 14.34
C ARG A 120 -2.04 6.09 14.30
N VAL A 121 -0.87 6.72 14.21
CA VAL A 121 0.42 6.04 14.19
C VAL A 121 1.26 6.52 15.35
N SER A 122 1.95 5.60 16.03
CA SER A 122 2.97 5.93 17.01
C SER A 122 4.29 5.33 16.54
N ARG A 123 5.32 6.18 16.35
CA ARG A 123 6.69 5.72 16.10
C ARG A 123 7.27 5.15 17.39
N THR A 124 7.97 4.03 17.26
CA THR A 124 8.53 3.30 18.40
C THR A 124 10.03 3.12 18.24
N ARG A 125 10.70 2.65 19.30
CA ARG A 125 12.11 2.23 19.23
C ARG A 125 12.28 0.78 18.78
N ASP A 126 11.19 -0.01 18.79
CA ASP A 126 11.21 -1.41 18.38
C ASP A 126 11.00 -1.50 16.88
N ARG A 127 12.10 -1.71 16.15
CA ARG A 127 12.07 -1.86 14.69
C ARG A 127 11.71 -3.29 14.33
N ARG A 128 10.68 -3.44 13.51
CA ARG A 128 10.17 -4.71 12.98
C ARG A 128 10.84 -4.92 11.63
N VAL A 129 11.68 -5.95 11.55
CA VAL A 129 12.48 -6.27 10.36
C VAL A 129 12.38 -7.75 10.05
N GLY A 130 11.81 -8.09 8.89
CA GLY A 130 11.73 -9.48 8.45
C GLY A 130 10.70 -9.74 7.37
N TYR A 131 10.60 -10.99 6.94
CA TYR A 131 9.53 -11.42 6.05
C TYR A 131 8.19 -11.42 6.78
N ILE A 132 7.15 -11.03 6.06
CA ILE A 132 5.77 -10.98 6.57
C ILE A 132 4.83 -11.71 5.61
N THR A 133 3.91 -12.47 6.19
CA THR A 133 2.80 -13.11 5.48
C THR A 133 1.50 -12.68 6.13
N VAL A 134 0.58 -12.15 5.32
CA VAL A 134 -0.69 -11.59 5.75
C VAL A 134 -1.81 -12.24 4.96
N ARG A 135 -2.86 -12.69 5.63
CA ARG A 135 -4.09 -13.15 4.99
C ARG A 135 -5.11 -12.03 4.99
N THR A 136 -5.56 -11.59 3.83
CA THR A 136 -6.71 -10.69 3.68
C THR A 136 -7.94 -11.50 3.23
N PRO A 137 -9.15 -10.92 3.25
CA PRO A 137 -10.34 -11.56 2.68
C PRO A 137 -10.20 -11.96 1.21
N ASP A 138 -9.41 -11.20 0.45
CA ASP A 138 -9.32 -11.35 -1.00
C ASP A 138 -8.04 -12.08 -1.47
N ALA A 139 -6.94 -12.00 -0.71
CA ALA A 139 -5.66 -12.58 -1.10
C ALA A 139 -4.70 -12.85 0.08
N ALA A 140 -3.77 -13.79 -0.12
CA ALA A 140 -2.59 -13.89 0.72
C ALA A 140 -1.49 -12.94 0.22
N VAL A 141 -0.97 -12.10 1.10
CA VAL A 141 0.08 -11.13 0.84
C VAL A 141 1.39 -11.58 1.49
N VAL A 142 2.47 -11.60 0.72
CA VAL A 142 3.83 -11.88 1.19
C VAL A 142 4.70 -10.67 0.89
N GLY A 143 5.60 -10.31 1.80
CA GLY A 143 6.54 -9.22 1.56
C GLY A 143 7.58 -9.11 2.65
N PHE A 144 8.09 -7.89 2.86
CA PHE A 144 9.04 -7.59 3.90
C PHE A 144 8.53 -6.43 4.75
N GLU A 145 8.63 -6.52 6.07
CA GLU A 145 8.39 -5.41 6.98
C GLU A 145 9.73 -4.82 7.41
N ASP A 146 9.84 -3.49 7.31
CA ASP A 146 10.97 -2.73 7.82
C ASP A 146 10.49 -1.37 8.32
N HIS A 147 9.93 -1.36 9.53
CA HIS A 147 9.34 -0.15 10.11
C HIS A 147 9.43 -0.17 11.65
N ALA A 148 9.34 1.02 12.25
CA ALA A 148 9.29 1.22 13.69
C ALA A 148 8.03 2.03 14.03
N SER A 149 6.87 1.46 13.72
CA SER A 149 5.57 2.08 13.95
C SER A 149 4.55 1.06 14.45
N GLU A 150 3.70 1.50 15.38
CA GLU A 150 2.49 0.81 15.82
C GLU A 150 1.29 1.67 15.42
N TRP A 151 0.27 1.06 14.84
CA TRP A 151 -0.94 1.75 14.42
C TRP A 151 -2.07 1.45 15.41
N THR A 152 -2.90 2.45 15.67
CA THR A 152 -4.12 2.33 16.45
C THR A 152 -5.27 2.67 15.54
N LEU A 153 -6.12 1.69 15.21
CA LEU A 153 -7.28 1.93 14.35
C LEU A 153 -8.32 2.78 15.11
N THR A 154 -8.85 3.79 14.45
CA THR A 154 -10.00 4.56 14.95
C THR A 154 -11.33 3.98 14.47
N ASP A 155 -11.26 3.06 13.49
CA ASP A 155 -12.35 2.18 13.06
C ASP A 155 -11.81 0.76 12.85
N GLU A 156 -12.15 -0.15 13.77
CA GLU A 156 -11.73 -1.55 13.72
C GLU A 156 -12.27 -2.31 12.49
N SER A 157 -13.37 -1.83 11.89
CA SER A 157 -13.91 -2.46 10.67
C SER A 157 -13.00 -2.28 9.46
N ALA A 158 -12.08 -1.31 9.52
CA ALA A 158 -11.09 -1.07 8.47
C ALA A 158 -9.91 -2.07 8.50
N ALA A 159 -9.83 -2.94 9.51
CA ALA A 159 -8.78 -3.95 9.61
C ALA A 159 -8.84 -4.97 8.46
N TYR A 160 -7.89 -4.89 7.52
CA TYR A 160 -7.96 -5.65 6.26
C TYR A 160 -7.21 -6.98 6.29
N GLY A 161 -6.03 -7.05 6.90
CA GLY A 161 -5.22 -8.26 6.95
C GLY A 161 -5.03 -8.80 8.36
N THR A 162 -4.86 -10.13 8.44
CA THR A 162 -4.40 -10.82 9.65
C THR A 162 -3.01 -11.37 9.38
N VAL A 163 -2.05 -11.03 10.24
CA VAL A 163 -0.68 -11.53 10.13
C VAL A 163 -0.66 -13.02 10.45
N VAL A 164 -0.14 -13.81 9.52
CA VAL A 164 0.13 -15.25 9.69
C VAL A 164 1.55 -15.45 10.21
N ALA A 165 2.49 -14.64 9.72
CA ALA A 165 3.86 -14.61 10.19
C ALA A 165 4.47 -13.21 9.99
N GLY A 166 5.40 -12.83 10.85
CA GLY A 166 5.87 -11.44 11.00
C GLY A 166 5.21 -10.76 12.20
N ARG A 167 5.33 -9.44 12.30
CA ARG A 167 4.86 -8.64 13.43
C ARG A 167 3.71 -7.69 13.07
N GLY A 168 3.71 -7.14 11.86
CA GLY A 168 2.67 -6.26 11.33
C GLY A 168 2.51 -4.94 12.09
N SER A 169 1.44 -4.22 11.78
CA SER A 169 1.28 -2.82 12.15
C SER A 169 0.44 -2.56 13.40
N TYR A 170 -0.56 -3.39 13.71
CA TYR A 170 -1.49 -3.14 14.82
C TYR A 170 -1.92 -4.42 15.53
N SER A 171 -2.57 -4.28 16.69
CA SER A 171 -3.19 -5.40 17.41
C SER A 171 -4.58 -5.68 16.87
N ARG A 172 -4.96 -6.96 16.75
CA ARG A 172 -6.26 -7.40 16.21
C ARG A 172 -6.78 -8.56 17.06
N GLY A 173 -7.46 -8.25 18.16
CA GLY A 173 -7.79 -9.25 19.18
C GLY A 173 -6.52 -9.90 19.73
N ASP A 174 -6.47 -11.23 19.78
CA ASP A 174 -5.29 -12.00 20.19
C ASP A 174 -4.24 -12.16 19.06
N ALA A 175 -4.49 -11.59 17.88
CA ALA A 175 -3.61 -11.65 16.72
C ALA A 175 -2.98 -10.28 16.40
N ARG A 176 -2.11 -10.27 15.39
CA ARG A 176 -1.57 -9.05 14.79
C ARG A 176 -2.28 -8.75 13.48
N GLY A 177 -2.47 -7.48 13.19
CA GLY A 177 -3.05 -6.97 11.96
C GLY A 177 -2.01 -6.27 11.09
N GLU A 178 -2.22 -6.33 9.78
CA GLU A 178 -1.47 -5.61 8.76
C GLU A 178 -2.43 -5.24 7.63
N PHE A 179 -2.14 -4.16 6.93
CA PHE A 179 -3.04 -3.47 6.02
C PHE A 179 -4.33 -2.95 6.66
N VAL A 180 -4.72 -1.75 6.25
CA VAL A 180 -6.01 -1.13 6.53
C VAL A 180 -6.70 -0.88 5.20
N ARG A 181 -8.01 -1.16 5.14
CA ARG A 181 -8.84 -0.91 3.97
C ARG A 181 -10.02 -0.03 4.34
N HIS A 182 -10.18 1.05 3.60
CA HIS A 182 -11.36 1.91 3.66
C HIS A 182 -11.88 2.12 2.25
N ARG A 183 -13.05 1.53 1.92
CA ARG A 183 -13.55 1.43 0.53
C ARG A 183 -12.52 0.78 -0.38
N ASN A 184 -12.12 1.46 -1.47
CA ASN A 184 -11.08 1.01 -2.41
C ASN A 184 -9.68 1.56 -2.07
N ALA A 185 -9.49 2.15 -0.88
CA ALA A 185 -8.16 2.51 -0.38
C ALA A 185 -7.58 1.34 0.44
N VAL A 186 -6.41 0.85 0.05
CA VAL A 186 -5.64 -0.18 0.76
C VAL A 186 -4.27 0.37 1.10
N VAL A 187 -3.93 0.37 2.39
CA VAL A 187 -2.68 0.96 2.89
C VAL A 187 -2.02 0.04 3.91
N GLY A 188 -0.69 0.01 4.00
CA GLY A 188 0.02 -0.86 4.96
C GLY A 188 1.52 -0.59 5.05
N ASN A 189 2.22 -1.31 5.92
CA ASN A 189 3.68 -1.20 6.08
C ASN A 189 4.47 -2.25 5.31
N VAL A 190 3.80 -3.19 4.64
CA VAL A 190 4.48 -4.19 3.82
C VAL A 190 5.21 -3.47 2.68
N GLN A 191 6.51 -3.72 2.59
CA GLN A 191 7.40 -3.22 1.57
C GLN A 191 7.79 -4.34 0.61
N GLY A 192 8.42 -3.93 -0.48
CA GLY A 192 8.80 -4.82 -1.57
C GLY A 192 9.51 -4.06 -2.68
N PRO A 193 8.87 -3.88 -3.86
CA PRO A 193 7.46 -3.52 -4.10
C PRO A 193 6.43 -4.64 -3.89
N VAL A 194 5.27 -4.28 -3.32
CA VAL A 194 4.23 -5.22 -2.87
C VAL A 194 3.55 -5.92 -4.03
N LEU A 195 3.02 -5.19 -5.00
CA LEU A 195 2.13 -5.76 -6.03
C LEU A 195 2.81 -6.77 -6.97
N PRO A 196 4.08 -6.58 -7.41
CA PRO A 196 4.77 -7.59 -8.23
C PRO A 196 4.86 -8.96 -7.55
N LEU A 197 5.01 -9.00 -6.21
CA LEU A 197 5.06 -10.24 -5.44
C LEU A 197 3.66 -10.76 -5.07
N ASN A 198 2.63 -9.93 -5.25
CA ASN A 198 1.26 -10.19 -4.81
C ASN A 198 0.26 -9.95 -5.95
N PRO A 199 0.33 -10.74 -7.02
CA PRO A 199 -0.53 -10.60 -8.20
C PRO A 199 -2.04 -10.55 -7.90
N ALA A 200 -2.50 -11.39 -6.96
CA ALA A 200 -3.91 -11.41 -6.54
C ALA A 200 -4.35 -10.10 -5.85
N LEU A 201 -3.46 -9.44 -5.08
CA LEU A 201 -3.77 -8.13 -4.51
C LEU A 201 -3.82 -7.05 -5.60
N ALA A 202 -2.93 -7.11 -6.59
CA ALA A 202 -2.99 -6.22 -7.75
C ALA A 202 -4.32 -6.36 -8.50
N ASP A 203 -4.82 -7.60 -8.61
CA ASP A 203 -6.09 -7.91 -9.25
C ASP A 203 -7.28 -7.29 -8.52
N VAL A 204 -7.28 -7.34 -7.19
CA VAL A 204 -8.30 -6.64 -6.37
C VAL A 204 -8.34 -5.15 -6.70
N LEU A 205 -7.18 -4.49 -6.80
CA LEU A 205 -7.09 -3.06 -7.03
C LEU A 205 -7.56 -2.67 -8.45
N VAL A 206 -7.11 -3.38 -9.49
CA VAL A 206 -7.53 -3.06 -10.86
C VAL A 206 -9.00 -3.44 -11.11
N SER A 207 -9.51 -4.49 -10.46
CA SER A 207 -10.92 -4.86 -10.52
C SER A 207 -11.82 -3.79 -9.91
N ALA A 208 -11.43 -3.21 -8.76
CA ALA A 208 -12.16 -2.10 -8.17
C ALA A 208 -12.20 -0.87 -9.10
N ALA A 209 -11.05 -0.50 -9.70
CA ALA A 209 -10.97 0.62 -10.63
C ALA A 209 -11.80 0.41 -11.91
N ALA A 210 -11.78 -0.79 -12.49
CA ALA A 210 -12.56 -1.11 -13.68
C ALA A 210 -14.06 -1.18 -13.40
N ALA A 211 -14.47 -1.79 -12.29
CA ALA A 211 -15.87 -1.87 -11.90
C ALA A 211 -16.49 -0.47 -11.75
N ARG A 212 -15.74 0.48 -11.16
CA ARG A 212 -16.14 1.89 -11.08
C ARG A 212 -16.40 2.52 -12.46
N ARG A 213 -15.63 2.15 -13.48
CA ARG A 213 -15.80 2.60 -14.87
C ARG A 213 -16.85 1.80 -15.66
N GLY A 214 -17.51 0.83 -15.03
CA GLY A 214 -18.44 -0.09 -15.71
C GLY A 214 -17.74 -1.00 -16.72
N LEU A 215 -16.44 -1.26 -16.52
CA LEU A 215 -15.66 -2.18 -17.33
C LEU A 215 -15.75 -3.57 -16.72
N ASP A 216 -16.09 -4.56 -17.56
CA ASP A 216 -15.97 -5.97 -17.20
C ASP A 216 -14.53 -6.43 -17.50
N LEU A 217 -13.82 -6.83 -16.45
CA LEU A 217 -12.46 -7.35 -16.58
C LEU A 217 -12.54 -8.88 -16.67
N PRO A 218 -12.04 -9.48 -17.76
CA PRO A 218 -11.85 -10.92 -17.81
C PRO A 218 -10.99 -11.42 -16.66
N ASP A 219 -11.18 -12.70 -16.30
CA ASP A 219 -10.36 -13.37 -15.31
C ASP A 219 -8.86 -13.22 -15.60
N ALA A 220 -8.08 -13.17 -14.52
CA ALA A 220 -6.63 -13.18 -14.60
C ALA A 220 -6.14 -14.40 -15.38
N THR A 221 -5.44 -14.19 -16.49
CA THR A 221 -4.68 -15.28 -17.12
C THR A 221 -3.28 -15.29 -16.51
N PRO A 222 -2.77 -16.45 -16.05
CA PRO A 222 -1.40 -16.54 -15.55
C PRO A 222 -0.37 -16.03 -16.56
N SER A 223 0.49 -15.15 -16.10
CA SER A 223 1.61 -14.57 -16.86
C SER A 223 2.94 -15.15 -16.37
N PRO A 224 4.04 -15.02 -17.15
CA PRO A 224 5.37 -15.36 -16.65
C PRO A 224 5.75 -14.60 -15.37
N PHE A 225 5.22 -13.39 -15.17
CA PHE A 225 5.42 -12.63 -13.92
C PHE A 225 4.75 -13.31 -12.71
N ASP A 226 3.62 -13.99 -12.91
CA ASP A 226 2.96 -14.76 -11.86
C ASP A 226 3.79 -15.99 -11.46
N GLU A 227 4.47 -16.64 -12.41
CA GLU A 227 5.38 -17.74 -12.13
C GLU A 227 6.60 -17.27 -11.33
N TYR A 228 7.20 -16.13 -11.70
CA TYR A 228 8.30 -15.53 -10.93
C TYR A 228 7.86 -15.13 -9.53
N ALA A 229 6.67 -14.49 -9.41
CA ALA A 229 6.10 -14.14 -8.12
C ALA A 229 5.86 -15.39 -7.28
N LYS A 230 5.28 -16.46 -7.86
CA LYS A 230 5.08 -17.73 -7.17
C LYS A 230 6.40 -18.32 -6.67
N GLY A 231 7.43 -18.40 -7.51
CA GLY A 231 8.74 -18.92 -7.10
C GLY A 231 9.37 -18.12 -5.96
N ALA A 232 9.27 -16.79 -6.00
CA ALA A 232 9.75 -15.92 -4.92
C ALA A 232 8.94 -16.10 -3.63
N ARG A 233 7.60 -16.19 -3.72
CA ARG A 233 6.72 -16.44 -2.57
C ARG A 233 7.01 -17.79 -1.92
N ASP A 234 7.11 -18.86 -2.71
CA ASP A 234 7.43 -20.20 -2.22
C ASP A 234 8.76 -20.19 -1.43
N ALA A 235 9.75 -19.43 -1.88
CA ALA A 235 11.03 -19.29 -1.18
C ALA A 235 10.88 -18.52 0.14
N ILE A 236 10.14 -17.40 0.14
CA ILE A 236 9.90 -16.60 1.36
C ILE A 236 9.11 -17.41 2.40
N GLU A 237 8.05 -18.09 1.98
CA GLU A 237 7.23 -18.92 2.86
C GLU A 237 8.05 -20.04 3.50
N ARG A 238 8.97 -20.67 2.76
CA ARG A 238 9.94 -21.62 3.35
C ARG A 238 10.79 -20.97 4.43
N PHE A 239 11.33 -19.76 4.20
CA PHE A 239 12.14 -19.06 5.22
C PHE A 239 11.35 -18.64 6.46
N VAL A 240 10.07 -18.30 6.28
CA VAL A 240 9.16 -17.95 7.38
C VAL A 240 8.88 -19.15 8.29
N HIS A 241 8.77 -20.34 7.71
CA HIS A 241 8.46 -21.58 8.44
C HIS A 241 9.71 -22.30 8.97
N ASP A 242 10.85 -22.18 8.29
CA ASP A 242 12.13 -22.69 8.78
C ASP A 242 12.70 -21.80 9.90
N LYS A 243 13.29 -22.43 10.92
CA LYS A 243 13.84 -21.75 12.12
C LYS A 243 14.96 -20.73 11.83
N GLY A 244 15.36 -20.55 10.58
CA GLY A 244 16.58 -19.83 10.18
C GLY A 244 16.46 -18.31 10.09
N PHE A 245 15.26 -17.73 9.89
CA PHE A 245 15.15 -16.30 9.56
C PHE A 245 13.98 -15.60 10.27
N LYS A 246 14.00 -15.56 11.61
CA LYS A 246 12.92 -14.93 12.40
C LYS A 246 13.12 -13.44 12.68
N THR A 247 14.33 -12.91 12.54
CA THR A 247 14.61 -11.48 12.72
C THR A 247 16.02 -11.19 12.24
N ILE A 248 16.19 -10.14 11.43
CA ILE A 248 17.48 -9.44 11.38
C ILE A 248 17.50 -8.60 12.66
N GLN A 249 18.22 -9.06 13.69
CA GLN A 249 18.55 -8.18 14.81
C GLN A 249 19.50 -7.11 14.26
N LEU A 250 19.02 -5.88 14.18
CA LEU A 250 19.84 -4.69 13.95
C LEU A 250 20.25 -4.08 15.28
#